data_AF-A0A7A6MZS2-F1
#
_entry.id   AF-A0A7A6MZS2-F1
#
_cell.length_a   1.000
_cell.length_b   1.000
_cell.length_c   1.000
_cell.angle_alpha   90.00
_cell.angle_beta   90.00
_cell.angle_gamma   90.00
#
_symmetry.space_group_name_H-M   'P 1'
#
loop_
_entity.id
_entity.type
_entity.pdbx_description
1 polymer ?
#
loop_
_entity_poly.entity_id
_entity_poly.type
_entity_poly.pdbx_seq_one_letter_code
_entity_poly.pdbx_strand_id
1 'polypeptide(L)' 'MIPLPSGTKIWLVAGITDMRNGFNGLAAKVQTTLKDDPMSGHVFIFRGRNGSQVKLLWSTGDGLC' A
#
# COMPACT_ATOMS: atom_id res chain seq x y z
N MET A 1 -9.33 -16.69 -3.19
CA MET A 1 -9.45 -15.36 -2.53
C MET A 1 -8.49 -15.39 -1.35
N ILE A 2 -7.53 -14.46 -1.28
CA ILE A 2 -6.58 -14.42 -0.16
C ILE A 2 -7.29 -13.73 1.02
N PRO A 3 -7.47 -14.40 2.18
CA PRO A 3 -8.15 -13.80 3.31
C PRO A 3 -7.26 -12.73 3.95
N LEU A 4 -7.86 -11.59 4.31
CA LEU A 4 -7.20 -10.60 5.15
C LEU A 4 -7.39 -10.98 6.63
N PRO A 5 -6.33 -10.92 7.46
CA PRO A 5 -6.45 -11.16 8.89
C PRO A 5 -7.48 -10.24 9.56
N SER A 6 -8.08 -10.72 10.66
CA SER A 6 -8.94 -9.88 11.49
C SER A 6 -8.14 -8.71 12.07
N GLY A 7 -8.71 -7.51 12.01
CA GLY A 7 -8.03 -6.28 12.45
C GLY A 7 -7.17 -5.60 11.36
N THR A 8 -7.14 -6.13 10.13
CA THR A 8 -6.53 -5.43 8.99
C THR A 8 -7.17 -4.06 8.80
N LYS A 9 -6.33 -3.02 8.80
CA LYS A 9 -6.72 -1.65 8.46
C LYS A 9 -6.54 -1.42 6.97
N ILE A 10 -7.39 -0.56 6.42
CA ILE A 10 -7.28 -0.08 5.05
C ILE A 10 -6.89 1.39 5.12
N TRP A 11 -5.72 1.71 4.56
CA TRP A 11 -5.17 3.06 4.53
C TRP A 11 -5.27 3.64 3.14
N LEU A 12 -5.79 4.86 3.03
CA LEU A 12 -5.61 5.68 1.83
C LEU A 12 -4.37 6.55 2.03
N VAL A 13 -3.33 6.32 1.24
CA VAL A 13 -2.10 7.11 1.32
C VAL A 13 -2.38 8.49 0.72
N ALA A 14 -2.31 9.53 1.56
CA ALA A 14 -2.63 10.89 1.16
C ALA A 14 -1.61 11.46 0.15
N GLY A 15 -2.10 12.38 -0.69
CA GLY A 15 -1.30 13.03 -1.73
C GLY A 15 -1.29 12.27 -3.07
N ILE A 16 -0.46 12.75 -4.00
CA ILE A 16 -0.32 12.17 -5.33
C ILE A 16 0.77 11.10 -5.30
N THR A 17 0.46 9.90 -5.81
CA THR A 17 1.45 8.85 -6.00
C THR A 17 1.89 8.73 -7.45
N ASP A 18 3.20 8.70 -7.66
CA ASP A 18 3.77 8.30 -8.94
C ASP A 18 3.46 6.81 -9.15
N MET A 19 2.53 6.55 -10.06
CA MET A 19 2.04 5.20 -10.33
C MET A 19 3.05 4.34 -11.10
N ARG A 20 4.21 4.89 -11.48
CA ARG A 20 5.36 4.12 -12.00
C ARG A 20 6.10 3.34 -10.91
N ASN A 21 5.87 3.65 -9.63
CA ASN A 21 6.46 2.91 -8.52
C ASN A 21 5.99 1.44 -8.51
N GLY A 22 6.97 0.53 -8.42
CA GLY A 22 6.76 -0.87 -8.04
C GLY A 22 6.72 -1.04 -6.52
N PHE A 23 6.81 -2.29 -6.03
CA PHE A 23 6.70 -2.61 -4.60
C PHE A 23 7.61 -1.78 -3.70
N ASN A 24 8.91 -1.71 -3.98
CA ASN A 24 9.86 -0.97 -3.14
C ASN A 24 9.52 0.52 -3.03
N GLY A 25 9.09 1.15 -4.13
CA GLY A 25 8.72 2.57 -4.14
C GLY A 25 7.41 2.85 -3.40
N LEU A 26 6.47 1.90 -3.41
CA LEU A 26 5.23 2.01 -2.63
C LEU A 26 5.47 1.73 -1.15
N ALA A 27 6.28 0.72 -0.81
CA ALA A 27 6.68 0.42 0.56
C ALA A 27 7.42 1.60 1.20
N ALA A 28 8.34 2.24 0.46
CA ALA A 28 9.00 3.46 0.92
C ALA A 28 8.00 4.59 1.21
N LYS A 29 6.90 4.70 0.44
CA LYS A 29 5.84 5.68 0.73
C LYS A 29 5.06 5.34 2.00
N VAL A 30 4.78 4.08 2.28
CA VAL A 30 4.15 3.68 3.55
C VAL A 30 5.03 4.12 4.73
N GLN A 31 6.32 3.81 4.67
CA GLN A 31 7.27 4.18 5.73
C GLN A 31 7.43 5.69 5.89
N THR A 32 7.52 6.44 4.80
CA THR A 32 7.82 7.88 4.86
C THR A 32 6.59 8.77 5.04
N THR A 33 5.46 8.41 4.41
CA THR A 33 4.24 9.22 4.41
C THR A 33 3.31 8.83 5.54
N LEU A 34 3.09 7.54 5.75
CA LEU A 34 2.21 7.05 6.81
C LEU A 34 2.95 6.78 8.13
N LYS A 35 4.29 6.67 8.08
CA LYS A 35 5.11 6.24 9.23
C LYS A 35 4.64 4.90 9.80
N ASP A 36 4.24 4.01 8.90
CA ASP A 36 3.74 2.67 9.21
C ASP A 36 4.66 1.60 8.60
N ASP A 37 4.47 0.35 8.99
CA ASP A 37 5.20 -0.81 8.47
C ASP A 37 4.50 -1.38 7.21
N PRO A 38 5.16 -1.41 6.03
CA PRO A 38 4.64 -2.07 4.83
C PRO A 38 4.32 -3.56 5.04
N MET A 39 4.96 -4.21 6.02
CA MET A 39 4.81 -5.64 6.33
C MET A 39 3.73 -5.92 7.39
N SER A 40 3.01 -4.90 7.86
CA SER A 40 2.00 -5.00 8.93
C SER A 40 0.76 -5.86 8.60
N GLY A 41 0.63 -6.36 7.36
CA GLY A 41 -0.60 -7.01 6.89
C GLY A 41 -1.79 -6.07 6.71
N HIS A 42 -1.55 -4.75 6.79
CA HIS A 42 -2.50 -3.73 6.40
C HIS A 42 -2.55 -3.55 4.87
N VAL A 43 -3.65 -3.01 4.37
CA VAL A 43 -3.83 -2.71 2.95
C VAL A 43 -3.60 -1.21 2.74
N PHE A 44 -2.63 -0.88 1.90
CA PHE A 44 -2.30 0.50 1.56
C PHE A 44 -2.75 0.82 0.13
N ILE A 45 -3.62 1.81 -0.01
CA ILE A 45 -4.21 2.24 -1.26
C ILE A 45 -3.50 3.50 -1.74
N PHE A 46 -3.02 3.46 -2.97
CA PHE A 46 -2.36 4.58 -3.64
C PHE A 46 -3.17 5.01 -4.85
N ARG A 47 -3.33 6.34 -5.00
CA ARG A 47 -4.02 6.93 -6.15
C ARG A 47 -3.08 7.81 -6.96
N GLY A 48 -3.17 7.68 -8.29
CA GLY A 48 -2.50 8.60 -9.22
C GLY A 48 -3.19 9.97 -9.28
N ARG A 49 -2.50 10.98 -9.83
CA ARG A 49 -2.98 12.37 -9.91
C ARG A 49 -4.34 12.53 -10.62
N ASN A 50 -4.52 11.82 -11.73
CA ASN A 50 -5.73 11.86 -12.54
C ASN A 50 -6.84 10.94 -11.99
N GLY A 51 -6.55 10.12 -10.98
CA GLY A 51 -7.47 9.15 -10.43
C GLY A 51 -7.84 7.97 -11.33
N SER A 52 -7.18 7.80 -12.49
CA SER A 52 -7.47 6.69 -13.41
C SER A 52 -6.79 5.39 -12.99
N GLN A 53 -5.84 5.45 -12.07
CA GLN A 53 -5.10 4.30 -11.57
C GLN A 53 -5.10 4.27 -10.03
N VAL A 54 -5.31 3.07 -9.52
CA VAL A 54 -5.17 2.73 -8.11
C VAL A 54 -4.26 1.51 -8.00
N LYS A 55 -3.35 1.52 -7.02
CA LYS A 55 -2.55 0.36 -6.64
C LYS A 55 -2.82 0.05 -5.18
N LEU A 56 -2.85 -1.23 -4.87
CA LEU A 56 -2.91 -1.74 -3.50
C LEU A 56 -1.56 -2.36 -3.20
N LEU A 57 -1.11 -2.20 -1.96
CA LEU A 57 0.05 -2.88 -1.41
C LEU A 57 -0.38 -3.54 -0.10
N TRP A 58 -0.10 -4.82 0.07
CA TRP A 58 -0.22 -5.50 1.36
C TRP A 58 0.84 -6.59 1.46
N SER A 59 1.15 -6.99 2.69
CA SER A 59 2.05 -8.12 2.92
C SER A 59 1.28 -9.39 3.22
N THR A 60 1.77 -10.48 2.66
CA THR A 60 1.48 -11.86 3.02
C THR A 60 2.72 -12.46 3.70
N GLY A 61 2.60 -13.68 4.25
CA GLY A 61 3.72 -14.35 4.94
C GLY A 61 4.94 -14.64 4.05
N ASP A 62 4.77 -14.56 2.72
CA ASP A 62 5.79 -14.81 1.69
C ASP A 62 6.28 -13.54 0.97
N GLY A 63 5.72 -12.36 1.25
CA GLY A 63 6.21 -11.11 0.67
C GLY A 63 5.17 -10.00 0.52
N LEU A 64 5.47 -9.06 -0.37
CA LEU A 64 4.55 -7.98 -0.76
C LEU A 64 3.73 -8.39 -1.97
N CYS A 65 2.44 -8.07 -1.92
CA CYS A 65 1.44 -8.23 -2.97
C CYS A 65 0.85 -6.88 -3.37
#